data_AF-H1SFN3-F1
#
_entry.id   AF-H1SFN3-F1
#
_cell.length_a   1.000
_cell.length_b   1.000
_cell.length_c   1.000
_cell.angle_alpha   90.00
_cell.angle_beta   90.00
_cell.angle_gamma   90.00
#
_symmetry.space_group_name_H-M   'P 1'
#
loop_
_entity.id
_entity.type
_entity.pdbx_description
1 polymer ?
#
loop_
_entity_poly.entity_id
_entity_poly.type
_entity_poly.pdbx_seq_one_letter_code
_entity_poly.pdbx_strand_id
1 'polypeptide(L)'
;MKIAKNTVVSVVLEPEEAFGDYDADMVKVEPRDRFPEPLEVGMQFEGVPEDGDDEDSIIYTVTDVAEDKVVLDGNHPLAGMALRFWLQVAEVREATADEVQHGHAHGASGIEVVDEDEDDEGDSSRTLH
;
A
#
# COMPACT_ATOMS: atom_id res chain seq x y z
N MET A 1 -19.30 21.44 -2.35
CA MET A 1 -20.52 20.61 -2.49
C MET A 1 -20.69 19.85 -1.17
N LYS A 2 -21.81 19.99 -0.45
CA LYS A 2 -22.01 19.25 0.82
C LYS A 2 -22.75 17.95 0.51
N ILE A 3 -22.05 16.82 0.64
CA ILE A 3 -22.65 15.48 0.51
C ILE A 3 -23.32 15.15 1.86
N ALA A 4 -24.55 14.62 1.82
CA ALA A 4 -25.32 14.29 3.02
C ALA A 4 -25.41 12.77 3.21
N LYS A 5 -25.77 12.33 4.43
CA LYS A 5 -26.10 10.92 4.72
C LYS A 5 -27.12 10.38 3.71
N ASN A 6 -26.95 9.13 3.32
CA ASN A 6 -27.67 8.39 2.28
C ASN A 6 -27.53 8.92 0.85
N THR A 7 -26.63 9.87 0.59
CA THR A 7 -26.32 10.25 -0.79
C THR A 7 -25.66 9.09 -1.51
N VAL A 8 -26.16 8.74 -2.68
CA VAL A 8 -25.52 7.77 -3.59
C VAL A 8 -24.78 8.55 -4.66
N VAL A 9 -23.52 8.22 -4.88
CA VAL A 9 -22.65 8.88 -5.85
C VAL A 9 -21.87 7.84 -6.65
N SER A 10 -21.65 8.12 -7.93
CA SER A 10 -20.67 7.39 -8.73
C SER A 10 -19.47 8.30 -8.95
N VAL A 11 -18.28 7.77 -8.62
CA VAL A 11 -17.01 8.47 -8.80
C VAL A 11 -16.17 7.66 -9.77
N VAL A 12 -15.52 8.35 -10.69
CA VAL A 12 -14.50 7.78 -11.56
C VAL A 12 -13.21 8.50 -11.20
N LEU A 13 -12.15 7.73 -10.93
CA LEU A 13 -10.80 8.22 -10.73
C LEU A 13 -9.95 7.69 -11.88
N GLU A 14 -9.30 8.58 -12.60
CA GLU A 14 -8.24 8.20 -13.53
C GLU A 14 -7.01 7.70 -12.74
N PRO A 15 -6.08 6.96 -13.35
CA PRO A 15 -4.91 6.41 -12.64
C PRO A 15 -4.14 7.48 -11.85
N GLU A 16 -3.92 8.66 -12.44
CA GLU A 16 -3.24 9.81 -11.83
C GLU A 16 -3.96 10.38 -10.58
N GLU A 17 -5.25 10.08 -10.40
CA GLU A 17 -6.07 10.50 -9.25
C GLU A 17 -6.20 9.41 -8.18
N ALA A 18 -5.61 8.22 -8.41
CA ALA A 18 -5.71 7.06 -7.54
C ALA A 18 -4.33 6.46 -7.21
N PHE A 19 -3.92 5.41 -7.93
CA PHE A 19 -2.70 4.64 -7.64
C PHE A 19 -1.55 4.94 -8.60
N GLY A 20 -1.67 6.01 -9.39
CA GLY A 20 -0.69 6.42 -10.38
C GLY A 20 -0.78 5.62 -11.68
N ASP A 21 -0.02 6.08 -12.67
CA ASP A 21 0.21 5.34 -13.89
C ASP A 21 1.07 4.10 -13.63
N TYR A 22 0.95 3.11 -14.52
CA TYR A 22 1.84 1.95 -14.49
C TYR A 22 3.23 2.36 -15.01
N ASP A 23 4.25 2.12 -14.19
CA ASP A 23 5.64 2.39 -14.52
C ASP A 23 6.36 1.11 -14.96
N ALA A 24 6.75 1.05 -16.23
CA ALA A 24 7.47 -0.08 -16.77
C ALA A 24 8.90 -0.21 -16.20
N ASP A 25 9.48 0.88 -15.69
CA ASP A 25 10.83 0.87 -15.10
C ASP A 25 10.83 0.24 -13.70
N MET A 26 9.65 0.06 -13.08
CA MET A 26 9.47 -0.68 -11.83
C MET A 26 9.37 -2.20 -12.01
N VAL A 27 9.40 -2.69 -13.25
CA VAL A 27 9.46 -4.13 -13.56
C VAL A 27 10.91 -4.58 -13.62
N LYS A 28 11.25 -5.58 -12.81
CA LYS A 28 12.62 -6.11 -12.72
C LYS A 28 12.66 -7.59 -13.10
N VAL A 29 13.77 -7.99 -13.71
CA VAL A 29 14.05 -9.39 -14.01
C VAL A 29 15.30 -9.79 -13.27
N GLU A 30 15.14 -10.69 -12.32
CA GLU A 30 16.21 -11.09 -11.41
C GLU A 30 16.55 -12.58 -11.58
N PRO A 31 17.82 -12.98 -11.36
CA PRO A 31 18.21 -14.38 -11.34
C PRO A 31 17.42 -15.20 -10.31
N ARG A 32 16.97 -16.40 -10.69
CA ARG A 32 16.16 -17.28 -9.82
C ARG A 32 16.88 -17.70 -8.54
N ASP A 33 18.21 -17.79 -8.56
CA ASP A 33 19.04 -18.21 -7.42
C ASP A 33 19.07 -17.19 -6.25
N ARG A 34 18.61 -15.96 -6.48
CA ARG A 34 18.43 -14.94 -5.43
C ARG A 34 17.22 -15.21 -4.51
N PHE A 35 16.30 -16.10 -4.91
CA PHE A 35 15.02 -16.30 -4.22
C PHE A 35 14.95 -17.67 -3.53
N PRO A 36 14.23 -17.78 -2.40
CA PRO A 36 14.05 -19.04 -1.70
C PRO A 36 13.23 -20.07 -2.51
N GLU A 37 13.23 -21.32 -2.05
CA GLU A 37 12.31 -22.37 -2.51
C GLU A 37 11.35 -22.74 -1.36
N PRO A 38 10.03 -22.84 -1.60
CA PRO A 38 9.34 -22.61 -2.87
C PRO A 38 9.19 -21.12 -3.23
N LEU A 39 9.02 -20.84 -4.54
CA LEU A 39 8.71 -19.51 -5.06
C LEU A 39 7.46 -19.60 -5.94
N GLU A 40 6.50 -18.70 -5.72
CA GLU A 40 5.20 -18.70 -6.39
C GLU A 40 4.85 -17.29 -6.89
N VAL A 41 4.10 -17.22 -7.99
CA VAL A 41 3.52 -15.97 -8.50
C VAL A 41 2.55 -15.39 -7.45
N GLY A 42 2.64 -14.09 -7.23
CA GLY A 42 1.91 -13.36 -6.19
C GLY A 42 2.65 -13.24 -4.86
N MET A 43 3.77 -13.96 -4.66
CA MET A 43 4.64 -13.71 -3.50
C MET A 43 5.23 -12.30 -3.55
N GLN A 44 5.41 -11.69 -2.39
CA GLN A 44 5.92 -10.32 -2.25
C GLN A 44 7.27 -10.31 -1.53
N PHE A 45 8.14 -9.42 -1.99
CA PHE A 45 9.48 -9.21 -1.44
C PHE A 45 9.73 -7.71 -1.28
N GLU A 46 10.40 -7.35 -0.21
CA GLU A 46 10.94 -6.01 -0.02
C GLU A 46 12.28 -5.88 -0.75
N GLY A 47 12.44 -4.82 -1.52
CA GLY A 47 13.66 -4.56 -2.28
C GLY A 47 14.00 -3.08 -2.29
N VAL A 48 15.28 -2.78 -2.11
CA VAL A 48 15.81 -1.42 -2.21
C VAL A 48 16.03 -1.07 -3.69
N PRO A 49 15.51 0.07 -4.19
CA PRO A 49 15.81 0.55 -5.54
C PRO A 49 17.31 0.84 -5.72
N GLU A 50 17.84 0.74 -6.94
CA GLU A 50 19.29 0.83 -7.17
C GLU A 50 19.90 2.18 -6.76
N ASP A 51 19.09 3.25 -6.80
CA ASP A 51 19.49 4.62 -6.46
C ASP A 51 18.99 5.08 -5.08
N GLY A 52 18.38 4.21 -4.28
CA GLY A 52 17.81 4.53 -2.96
C GLY A 52 18.59 3.98 -1.78
N ASP A 53 18.29 4.48 -0.60
CA ASP A 53 18.79 3.95 0.67
C ASP A 53 17.80 2.92 1.24
N ASP A 54 18.16 2.22 2.32
CA ASP A 54 17.29 1.20 2.96
C ASP A 54 15.92 1.76 3.40
N GLU A 55 15.80 3.07 3.57
CA GLU A 55 14.54 3.78 3.89
C GLU A 55 13.59 3.89 2.68
N ASP A 56 14.07 3.66 1.45
CA ASP A 56 13.31 3.73 0.20
C ASP A 56 12.83 2.34 -0.27
N SER A 57 12.68 1.38 0.65
CA SER A 57 12.32 0.02 0.29
C SER A 57 10.94 -0.05 -0.40
N ILE A 58 10.87 -0.83 -1.48
CA ILE A 58 9.67 -1.02 -2.29
C ILE A 58 9.24 -2.48 -2.21
N ILE A 59 7.93 -2.71 -2.15
CA ILE A 59 7.37 -4.05 -2.25
C ILE A 59 7.25 -4.45 -3.72
N TYR A 60 7.96 -5.51 -4.09
CA TYR A 60 7.86 -6.15 -5.39
C TYR A 60 6.99 -7.41 -5.30
N THR A 61 6.09 -7.58 -6.27
CA THR A 61 5.29 -8.79 -6.43
C THR A 61 5.88 -9.66 -7.53
N VAL A 62 6.04 -10.96 -7.29
CA VAL A 62 6.43 -11.93 -8.32
C VAL A 62 5.30 -12.07 -9.32
N THR A 63 5.53 -11.72 -10.58
CA THR A 63 4.53 -11.80 -11.65
C THR A 63 4.74 -12.99 -12.57
N ASP A 64 5.99 -13.48 -12.69
CA ASP A 64 6.31 -14.67 -13.47
C ASP A 64 7.57 -15.38 -12.94
N VAL A 65 7.64 -16.69 -13.12
CA VAL A 65 8.77 -17.53 -12.70
C VAL A 65 9.13 -18.48 -13.83
N ALA A 66 10.34 -18.34 -14.36
CA ALA A 66 10.95 -19.22 -15.36
C ALA A 66 12.08 -20.07 -14.73
N GLU A 67 12.72 -20.93 -15.51
CA GLU A 67 13.78 -21.83 -15.02
C GLU A 67 14.98 -21.08 -14.41
N ASP A 68 15.42 -19.98 -15.01
CA ASP A 68 16.60 -19.21 -14.59
C ASP A 68 16.29 -17.79 -14.09
N LYS A 69 15.04 -17.34 -14.18
CA LYS A 69 14.65 -15.94 -13.96
C LYS A 69 13.33 -15.81 -13.22
N VAL A 70 13.20 -14.69 -12.52
CA VAL A 70 11.99 -14.25 -11.83
C VAL A 70 11.66 -12.84 -12.28
N VAL A 71 10.40 -12.61 -12.64
CA VAL A 71 9.89 -11.28 -12.97
C VAL A 71 9.21 -10.71 -11.74
N LEU A 72 9.64 -9.51 -11.37
CA LEU A 72 9.14 -8.74 -10.25
C LEU A 72 8.47 -7.47 -10.77
N ASP A 73 7.38 -7.08 -10.12
CA ASP A 73 6.68 -5.84 -10.40
C ASP A 73 6.54 -5.02 -9.11
N GLY A 74 7.17 -3.86 -9.05
CA GLY A 74 7.08 -2.94 -7.92
C GLY A 74 5.88 -1.99 -7.97
N ASN A 75 5.09 -2.01 -9.05
CA ASN A 75 3.92 -1.16 -9.15
C ASN A 75 2.87 -1.52 -8.09
N HIS A 76 2.10 -0.52 -7.67
CA HIS A 76 0.89 -0.80 -6.92
C HIS A 76 -0.04 -1.73 -7.75
N PRO A 77 -0.71 -2.74 -7.18
CA PRO A 77 -1.54 -3.71 -7.92
C PRO A 77 -2.67 -3.10 -8.77
N LEU A 78 -3.01 -1.83 -8.54
CA LEU A 78 -4.05 -1.07 -9.25
C LEU A 78 -3.48 0.08 -10.10
N ALA A 79 -2.15 0.20 -10.23
CA ALA A 79 -1.51 1.21 -11.05
C ALA A 79 -1.94 1.08 -12.53
N GLY A 80 -2.13 2.22 -13.20
CA GLY A 80 -2.61 2.29 -14.58
C GLY A 80 -4.10 1.94 -14.76
N MET A 81 -4.84 1.64 -13.68
CA MET A 81 -6.26 1.29 -13.75
C MET A 81 -7.14 2.49 -13.38
N ALA A 82 -8.06 2.87 -14.27
CA ALA A 82 -9.15 3.78 -13.91
C ALA A 82 -10.15 3.07 -12.99
N LEU A 83 -10.45 3.68 -11.84
CA LEU A 83 -11.33 3.10 -10.82
C LEU A 83 -12.72 3.73 -10.89
N ARG A 84 -13.74 2.89 -10.90
CA ARG A 84 -15.14 3.33 -10.83
C ARG A 84 -15.79 2.82 -9.57
N PHE A 85 -16.22 3.76 -8.73
CA PHE A 85 -16.92 3.47 -7.50
C PHE A 85 -18.41 3.80 -7.60
N TRP A 86 -19.22 2.99 -6.94
CA TRP A 86 -20.62 3.28 -6.63
C TRP A 86 -20.74 3.28 -5.11
N LEU A 87 -20.89 4.46 -4.54
CA LEU A 87 -20.79 4.68 -3.11
C LEU A 87 -22.14 5.15 -2.56
N GLN A 88 -22.45 4.74 -1.33
CA GLN A 88 -23.51 5.31 -0.54
C GLN A 88 -22.90 5.91 0.73
N VAL A 89 -23.16 7.18 0.99
CA VAL A 89 -22.68 7.85 2.20
C VAL A 89 -23.45 7.34 3.40
N ALA A 90 -22.80 6.57 4.26
CA ALA A 90 -23.42 5.99 5.45
C ALA A 90 -23.70 7.03 6.53
N GLU A 91 -22.77 7.96 6.76
CA GLU A 91 -22.88 9.00 7.78
C GLU A 91 -21.99 10.20 7.46
N VAL A 92 -22.35 11.37 8.01
CA VAL A 92 -21.55 12.60 7.96
C VAL A 92 -21.64 13.26 9.34
N ARG A 93 -20.49 13.51 9.96
CA ARG A 93 -20.38 14.21 11.25
C ARG A 93 -19.16 15.13 11.24
N GLU A 94 -19.09 16.04 12.21
CA GLU A 94 -17.86 16.79 12.45
C GLU A 94 -16.82 15.87 13.12
N ALA A 95 -15.55 16.07 12.74
CA ALA A 95 -14.42 15.42 13.39
C ALA A 95 -14.23 15.99 14.81
N THR A 96 -13.77 15.16 15.74
CA THR A 96 -13.37 15.62 17.07
C THR A 96 -12.04 16.37 17.00
N ALA A 97 -11.65 17.05 18.09
CA ALA A 97 -10.35 17.73 18.15
C ALA A 97 -9.17 16.77 17.94
N ASP A 98 -9.25 15.58 18.54
CA ASP A 98 -8.21 14.55 18.46
C ASP A 98 -8.09 13.98 17.04
N GLU A 99 -9.22 13.69 16.37
CA GLU A 99 -9.21 13.22 14.98
C GLU A 99 -8.62 14.23 14.01
N VAL A 100 -8.85 15.53 14.27
CA VAL A 100 -8.21 16.61 13.49
C VAL A 100 -6.71 16.65 13.77
N GLN A 101 -6.29 16.43 15.01
CA GLN A 101 -4.88 16.40 15.39
C GLN A 101 -4.13 15.22 14.77
N HIS A 102 -4.74 14.04 14.73
CA HIS A 102 -4.13 12.82 14.19
C HIS A 102 -4.34 12.63 12.68
N GLY A 103 -5.22 13.42 12.06
CA GLY A 103 -5.48 13.38 10.62
C GLY A 103 -6.31 12.18 10.14
N HIS A 104 -6.91 11.41 11.04
CA HIS A 104 -7.75 10.26 10.71
C HIS A 104 -8.93 10.12 11.69
N ALA A 105 -9.98 9.39 11.26
CA ALA A 105 -11.18 9.17 12.08
C ALA A 105 -10.98 7.99 13.04
N HIS A 106 -11.54 8.09 14.25
CA HIS A 106 -11.52 7.05 15.29
C HIS A 106 -12.86 6.27 15.33
N GLY A 107 -12.86 5.06 15.90
CA GLY A 107 -14.04 4.20 16.13
C GLY A 107 -14.26 3.09 15.09
N ALA A 108 -15.37 2.35 15.19
CA ALA A 108 -15.65 1.07 14.50
C ALA A 108 -15.62 1.08 12.94
N SER A 109 -15.39 2.23 12.32
CA SER A 109 -15.25 2.41 10.87
C SER A 109 -14.02 3.23 10.47
N GLY A 110 -13.20 3.63 11.45
CA GLY A 110 -11.88 4.23 11.29
C GLY A 110 -10.80 3.24 11.71
N ILE A 111 -9.58 3.43 11.19
CA ILE A 111 -8.41 2.70 11.65
C ILE A 111 -7.95 3.44 12.91
N GLU A 112 -8.05 2.80 14.08
CA GLU A 112 -7.40 3.31 15.29
C GLU A 112 -5.93 2.94 15.21
N VAL A 113 -5.10 3.90 14.77
CA VAL A 113 -3.65 3.80 14.97
C VAL A 113 -3.41 4.36 16.36
N VAL A 114 -3.16 3.47 17.32
CA VAL A 114 -2.68 3.88 18.64
C VAL A 114 -1.24 4.36 18.44
N ASP A 115 -0.98 5.64 18.69
CA ASP A 115 0.37 6.16 18.77
C ASP A 115 1.06 5.47 19.96
N GLU A 116 1.93 4.49 19.70
CA GLU A 116 2.68 3.76 20.73
C GLU A 116 3.83 4.58 21.36
N ASP A 117 3.92 5.88 21.09
CA ASP A 117 4.98 6.75 21.61
C ASP A 117 4.74 7.28 23.04
N GLU A 118 3.70 6.79 23.74
CA GLU A 118 3.60 6.96 25.21
C GLU A 118 3.81 5.60 25.92
N ASP A 119 5.08 5.36 26.29
CA ASP A 119 5.59 4.47 27.33
C ASP A 119 5.50 2.94 27.11
N ASP A 120 6.48 2.35 26.40
CA ASP A 120 6.96 0.99 26.70
C ASP A 120 8.51 0.91 26.66
N GLU A 121 9.14 1.25 27.79
CA GLU A 121 10.50 0.77 28.07
C GLU A 121 10.45 -0.76 28.31
N GLY A 122 10.61 -1.57 27.27
CA GLY A 122 10.93 -2.99 27.48
C GLY A 122 10.71 -3.97 26.33
N ASP A 123 11.72 -4.17 25.49
CA ASP A 123 12.45 -5.46 25.37
C ASP A 123 13.20 -5.53 24.03
N SER A 124 14.51 -5.71 24.11
CA SER A 124 15.37 -5.95 22.97
C SER A 124 15.10 -7.34 22.39
N SER A 125 14.71 -7.47 21.11
CA SER A 125 15.24 -8.56 20.28
C SER A 125 14.88 -8.50 18.79
N ARG A 126 15.94 -8.66 17.98
CA ARG A 126 16.03 -9.31 16.64
C ARG A 126 15.75 -8.47 15.39
N THR A 127 16.74 -7.68 15.01
CA THR A 127 17.09 -7.47 13.60
C THR A 127 18.06 -8.58 13.18
N LEU A 128 17.75 -9.35 12.14
CA LEU A 128 18.74 -10.22 11.49
C LEU A 128 19.66 -9.36 10.63
N HIS A 129 20.97 -9.58 10.79
CA HIS A 129 22.01 -9.13 9.86
C HIS A 129 22.09 -10.07 8.66
#